data_AF-X8E0Z3-F1
#
_entry.id   AF-X8E0Z3-F1
#
_cell.length_a   1.000
_cell.length_b   1.000
_cell.length_c   1.000
_cell.angle_alpha   90.00
_cell.angle_beta   90.00
_cell.angle_gamma   90.00
#
_symmetry.space_group_name_H-M   'P 1'
#
loop_
_entity.id
_entity.type
_entity.pdbx_description
1 polymer ?
#
loop_
_entity_poly.entity_id
_entity_poly.type
_entity_poly.pdbx_seq_one_letter_code
_entity_poly.pdbx_strand_id
1 'polypeptide(L)'
;MTLLGNLAIASNLLYLRVPALNALFPNYRGSVFDALMSIMHEGGIWATADLYPRYVCDYPTPRLPGSAADYPEPFLYANYCADEDPAVLIRGAKNAPRPAGDDTAGPPMGADMGKKADPTPKGRFQVPTPYGGPTLPIEPPH
;
A
#
# COMPACT_ATOMS: atom_id res chain seq x y z
N MET A 1 -34.38 14.29 19.16
CA MET A 1 -35.12 13.09 18.69
C MET A 1 -34.67 12.58 17.32
N THR A 2 -34.04 13.40 16.46
CA THR A 2 -33.63 13.01 15.09
C THR A 2 -32.52 11.96 15.04
N LEU A 3 -31.59 11.95 16.00
CA LEU A 3 -30.47 11.00 16.02
C LEU A 3 -30.90 9.56 16.33
N LEU A 4 -31.82 9.37 17.29
CA LEU A 4 -32.34 8.03 17.63
C LEU A 4 -33.20 7.46 16.51
N GLY A 5 -33.98 8.30 15.82
CA GLY A 5 -34.75 7.88 14.64
C GLY A 5 -33.85 7.43 13.50
N ASN A 6 -32.79 8.18 13.21
CA ASN A 6 -31.80 7.81 12.19
C ASN A 6 -31.06 6.51 12.55
N LEU A 7 -30.71 6.31 13.84
CA LEU A 7 -30.09 5.08 14.30
C LEU A 7 -31.01 3.87 14.12
N ALA A 8 -32.30 3.98 14.47
CA ALA A 8 -33.26 2.89 14.30
C ALA A 8 -33.45 2.48 12.82
N ILE A 9 -33.43 3.45 11.90
CA ILE A 9 -33.50 3.18 10.46
C ILE A 9 -32.21 2.50 9.97
N ALA A 10 -31.05 3.01 10.37
CA ALA A 10 -29.76 2.40 10.02
C ALA A 10 -29.63 0.98 10.57
N SER A 11 -30.09 0.71 11.80
CA SER A 11 -30.07 -0.62 12.42
C SER A 11 -30.92 -1.64 11.64
N ASN A 12 -32.11 -1.26 11.17
CA ASN A 12 -32.95 -2.15 10.35
C ASN A 12 -32.31 -2.47 9.00
N LEU A 13 -31.67 -1.48 8.36
CA LEU A 13 -30.95 -1.69 7.10
C LEU A 13 -29.69 -2.54 7.28
N LEU A 14 -28.94 -2.33 8.37
CA LEU A 14 -27.77 -3.13 8.71
C LEU A 14 -28.15 -4.58 9.06
N TYR A 15 -29.28 -4.79 9.72
CA TYR A 15 -29.78 -6.12 10.07
C TYR A 15 -29.97 -7.01 8.83
N LEU A 16 -30.54 -6.45 7.75
CA LEU A 16 -30.69 -7.16 6.47
C LEU A 16 -29.34 -7.48 5.78
N ARG A 17 -28.25 -6.82 6.19
CA ARG A 17 -26.90 -7.02 5.64
C ARG A 17 -25.99 -7.84 6.56
N VAL A 18 -26.47 -8.29 7.72
CA VAL A 18 -25.71 -9.14 8.65
C VAL A 18 -25.13 -10.40 7.98
N PRO A 19 -25.84 -11.11 7.08
CA PRO A 19 -25.25 -12.26 6.38
C PRO A 19 -24.01 -11.89 5.56
N ALA A 20 -24.05 -10.76 4.86
CA ALA A 20 -22.90 -10.26 4.08
C ALA A 20 -21.76 -9.79 5.00
N LEU A 21 -22.07 -9.18 6.14
CA LEU A 21 -21.08 -8.78 7.14
C LEU A 21 -20.36 -9.99 7.78
N ASN A 22 -21.09 -11.07 8.06
CA ASN A 22 -20.50 -12.33 8.55
C ASN A 22 -19.62 -13.01 7.50
N ALA A 23 -19.94 -12.88 6.22
CA ALA A 23 -19.07 -13.36 5.14
C ALA A 23 -17.78 -12.54 5.00
N LEU A 24 -17.84 -11.24 5.34
CA LEU A 24 -16.68 -10.34 5.32
C LEU A 24 -15.75 -10.56 6.52
N PHE A 25 -16.32 -10.89 7.68
CA PHE A 25 -15.61 -11.16 8.93
C PHE A 25 -15.96 -12.56 9.45
N PRO A 26 -15.53 -13.61 8.74
CA PRO A 26 -15.83 -14.97 9.18
C PRO A 26 -15.11 -15.27 10.50
N ASN A 27 -15.83 -15.87 11.44
CA ASN A 27 -15.25 -16.37 12.70
C ASN A 27 -14.39 -17.63 12.50
N TYR A 28 -14.31 -18.13 11.26
CA TYR A 28 -13.43 -19.19 10.83
C TYR A 28 -12.39 -18.59 9.88
N ARG A 29 -11.10 -18.74 10.21
CA ARG A 29 -10.04 -18.61 9.21
C ARG A 29 -9.87 -19.98 8.57
N GLY A 30 -10.45 -20.16 7.38
CA GLY A 30 -10.23 -21.36 6.59
C GLY A 30 -8.74 -21.55 6.28
N SER A 31 -8.33 -22.80 6.10
CA SER A 31 -6.98 -23.09 5.60
C SER A 31 -6.83 -22.64 4.15
N VAL A 32 -5.59 -22.44 3.67
CA VAL A 32 -5.34 -22.16 2.23
C VAL A 32 -5.96 -23.24 1.33
N PHE A 33 -6.00 -24.49 1.79
CA PHE A 33 -6.67 -25.59 1.09
C PHE A 33 -8.18 -25.42 1.01
N ASP A 34 -8.82 -24.91 2.06
CA ASP A 34 -10.26 -24.64 2.08
C ASP A 34 -10.62 -23.51 1.10
N ALA A 35 -9.80 -22.46 1.06
CA ALA A 35 -9.93 -21.40 0.06
C ALA A 35 -9.73 -21.92 -1.38
N LEU A 36 -8.79 -22.84 -1.59
CA LEU A 36 -8.58 -23.46 -2.91
C LEU A 36 -9.74 -24.38 -3.30
N MET A 37 -10.32 -25.13 -2.36
CA MET A 37 -11.50 -25.95 -2.63
C MET A 37 -12.73 -25.07 -2.89
N SER A 38 -12.83 -23.89 -2.27
CA SER A 38 -13.94 -22.97 -2.49
C SER A 38 -14.02 -22.38 -3.90
N ILE A 39 -12.91 -22.35 -4.66
CA ILE A 39 -12.95 -21.96 -6.09
C ILE A 39 -13.30 -23.14 -7.00
N MET A 40 -13.23 -24.37 -6.49
CA MET A 40 -13.53 -25.61 -7.22
C MET A 40 -14.90 -26.14 -6.79
N HIS A 41 -15.96 -25.54 -7.32
CA HIS A 41 -17.33 -25.97 -7.04
C HIS A 41 -18.09 -26.31 -8.33
N GLU A 42 -19.11 -27.15 -8.20
CA GLU A 42 -20.02 -27.53 -9.31
C GLU A 42 -19.31 -28.21 -10.50
N GLY A 43 -18.20 -28.91 -10.23
CA GLY A 43 -17.39 -29.56 -11.26
C GLY A 43 -16.58 -28.61 -12.13
N GLY A 44 -16.54 -27.31 -11.79
CA GLY A 44 -15.79 -26.26 -12.49
C GLY A 44 -14.82 -25.52 -11.57
N ILE A 45 -13.95 -24.71 -12.18
CA ILE A 45 -13.06 -23.79 -11.48
C ILE A 45 -13.55 -22.37 -11.75
N TRP A 46 -13.84 -21.64 -10.69
CA TRP A 46 -14.34 -20.27 -10.74
C TRP A 46 -13.24 -19.29 -10.36
N ALA A 47 -12.92 -18.37 -11.27
CA ALA A 47 -11.95 -17.32 -11.03
C ALA A 47 -12.48 -16.01 -11.61
N THR A 48 -12.25 -14.92 -10.87
CA THR A 48 -12.49 -13.57 -11.37
C THR A 48 -11.15 -13.00 -11.82
N ALA A 49 -11.07 -12.60 -13.09
CA ALA A 49 -9.90 -11.94 -13.66
C ALA A 49 -10.25 -10.49 -14.01
N ASP A 50 -9.32 -9.57 -13.74
CA ASP A 50 -9.39 -8.20 -14.24
C ASP A 50 -8.74 -8.15 -15.62
N LEU A 51 -9.53 -7.87 -16.67
CA LEU A 51 -9.04 -7.77 -18.05
C LEU A 51 -8.36 -6.42 -18.31
N TYR A 52 -8.57 -5.43 -17.45
CA TYR A 52 -7.97 -4.12 -17.57
C TYR A 52 -6.85 -4.00 -16.55
N PRO A 53 -5.62 -4.45 -16.88
CA PRO A 53 -4.49 -4.22 -16.00
C PRO A 53 -4.39 -2.72 -15.77
N ARG A 54 -4.56 -2.31 -14.51
CA ARG A 54 -4.32 -0.92 -14.14
C ARG A 54 -2.86 -0.64 -14.36
N TYR A 55 -2.58 0.41 -15.11
CA TYR A 55 -1.21 0.84 -15.30
C TYR A 55 -0.62 1.23 -13.94
N VAL A 56 0.54 0.66 -13.62
CA VAL A 56 1.33 1.02 -12.45
C VAL A 56 2.67 1.55 -12.92
N CYS A 57 3.13 2.64 -12.30
CA CYS A 57 4.49 3.10 -12.49
C CYS A 57 5.46 2.14 -11.80
N ASP A 58 6.47 1.66 -12.54
CA ASP A 58 7.63 1.05 -11.89
C ASP A 58 8.60 2.16 -11.48
N TYR A 59 8.88 2.21 -10.18
CA TYR A 59 9.82 3.16 -9.62
C TYR A 59 11.18 2.46 -9.52
N PRO A 60 12.27 3.03 -10.06
CA PRO A 60 13.58 2.38 -10.12
C PRO A 60 14.30 2.39 -8.76
N THR A 61 13.57 2.31 -7.65
CA THR A 61 14.11 2.28 -6.30
C THR A 61 14.23 0.83 -5.81
N PRO A 62 15.26 0.50 -5.00
CA PRO A 62 15.38 -0.82 -4.41
C PRO A 62 14.14 -1.19 -3.58
N ARG A 63 13.51 -2.33 -3.88
CA ARG A 63 12.36 -2.84 -3.11
C ARG A 63 12.83 -3.42 -1.79
N LEU A 64 12.24 -2.96 -0.70
CA LEU A 64 12.47 -3.47 0.66
C LEU A 64 11.34 -4.41 1.07
N PRO A 65 11.62 -5.46 1.88
CA PRO A 65 10.57 -6.34 2.37
C PRO A 65 9.63 -5.57 3.30
N GLY A 66 8.31 -5.72 3.11
CA GLY A 66 7.32 -5.06 3.97
C GLY A 66 7.32 -5.53 5.42
N SER A 67 7.98 -6.66 5.71
CA SER A 67 8.19 -7.19 7.06
C SER A 67 9.49 -6.70 7.71
N ALA A 68 10.26 -5.86 7.02
CA ALA A 68 11.48 -5.32 7.58
C ALA A 68 11.14 -4.39 8.75
N ALA A 69 11.78 -4.61 9.90
CA ALA A 69 11.55 -3.85 11.11
C ALA A 69 12.49 -2.63 11.19
N ASP A 70 12.83 -2.03 10.05
CA ASP A 70 13.55 -0.78 9.90
C ASP A 70 12.63 0.37 9.54
N TYR A 71 13.07 1.58 9.91
CA TYR A 71 12.47 2.83 9.48
C TYR A 71 13.48 3.57 8.60
N PRO A 72 13.69 3.13 7.34
CA PRO A 72 14.65 3.76 6.45
C PRO A 72 14.18 5.15 6.01
N GLU A 73 15.15 6.04 5.78
CA GLU A 73 14.88 7.33 5.15
C GLU A 73 14.30 7.12 3.72
N PRO A 74 13.38 8.01 3.29
CA PRO A 74 12.79 7.92 1.97
C PRO A 74 13.85 8.11 0.88
N PHE A 75 13.69 7.41 -0.26
CA PHE A 75 14.55 7.62 -1.42
C PHE A 75 14.30 9.01 -2.03
N LEU A 76 15.38 9.74 -2.36
CA LEU A 76 15.29 11.11 -2.89
C LEU A 76 14.54 11.18 -4.22
N TYR A 77 14.65 10.12 -5.03
CA TYR A 77 14.12 10.07 -6.38
C TYR A 77 12.94 9.08 -6.53
N ALA A 78 12.33 8.65 -5.41
CA ALA A 78 11.18 7.73 -5.40
C ALA A 78 9.92 8.27 -6.09
N ASN A 79 9.87 9.57 -6.38
CA ASN A 79 8.76 10.22 -7.08
C ASN A 79 8.88 10.13 -8.61
N TYR A 80 10.05 9.77 -9.14
CA TYR A 80 10.26 9.67 -10.58
C TYR A 80 9.91 8.27 -11.08
N CYS A 81 8.83 8.20 -11.85
CA CYS A 81 8.45 7.00 -12.58
C CYS A 81 9.42 6.80 -13.74
N ALA A 82 9.99 5.60 -13.87
CA ALA A 82 10.87 5.25 -14.99
C ALA A 82 10.09 4.97 -16.28
N ASP A 83 8.75 4.93 -16.19
CA ASP A 83 7.91 4.63 -17.32
C ASP A 83 7.86 5.77 -18.34
N GLU A 84 7.94 5.39 -19.61
CA GLU A 84 7.93 6.31 -20.72
C GLU A 84 6.51 6.61 -21.22
N ASP A 85 5.52 5.78 -20.86
CA ASP A 85 4.15 5.89 -21.36
C ASP A 85 3.43 7.16 -20.84
N PRO A 86 2.90 8.00 -21.74
CA PRO A 86 2.19 9.23 -21.36
C PRO A 86 0.86 8.99 -20.63
N ALA A 87 0.29 7.78 -20.64
CA ALA A 87 -1.00 7.46 -20.04
C ALA A 87 -0.96 7.25 -18.50
N VAL A 88 0.24 7.18 -17.92
CA VAL A 88 0.45 6.64 -16.56
C VAL A 88 0.48 7.73 -15.49
N LEU A 89 0.91 8.93 -15.87
CA LEU A 89 1.16 10.03 -14.94
C LEU A 89 0.04 11.06 -14.99
N ILE A 90 -1.13 10.69 -14.46
CA ILE A 90 -2.31 11.57 -14.35
C ILE A 90 -2.05 12.76 -13.39
N ARG A 91 -1.02 12.72 -12.53
CA ARG A 91 -0.74 13.75 -11.50
C ARG A 91 0.56 14.54 -11.71
N GLY A 92 0.92 14.78 -12.95
CA GLY A 92 2.10 15.55 -13.34
C GLY A 92 2.41 15.20 -14.77
N ALA A 93 1.68 15.82 -15.69
CA ALA A 93 1.72 15.42 -17.10
C ALA A 93 3.16 15.53 -17.60
N LYS A 94 3.74 14.39 -17.99
CA LYS A 94 4.97 14.38 -18.79
C LYS A 94 4.83 15.23 -20.06
N ASN A 95 3.59 15.36 -20.55
CA ASN A 95 3.17 16.22 -21.66
C ASN A 95 2.85 17.67 -21.27
N ALA A 96 3.00 18.07 -20.02
CA ALA A 96 2.84 19.48 -19.65
C ALA A 96 3.85 20.30 -20.47
N PRO A 97 3.43 21.38 -21.15
CA PRO A 97 4.36 22.26 -21.85
C PRO A 97 5.40 22.79 -20.86
N ARG A 98 6.68 22.48 -21.09
CA ARG A 98 7.79 22.94 -20.25
C ARG A 98 8.63 23.97 -21.00
N PRO A 99 9.17 24.98 -20.31
CA PRO A 99 10.09 25.94 -20.91
C PRO A 99 11.29 25.24 -21.57
N ALA A 100 11.85 25.86 -22.61
CA ALA A 100 13.05 25.34 -23.25
C ALA A 100 14.21 25.25 -22.23
N GLY A 101 14.82 24.08 -22.10
CA GLY A 101 15.92 23.82 -21.16
C GLY A 101 15.50 23.39 -19.75
N ASP A 102 14.22 23.15 -19.48
CA ASP A 102 13.76 22.64 -18.19
C ASP A 102 14.07 21.14 -18.04
N ASP A 103 14.99 20.79 -17.15
CA ASP A 103 15.45 19.43 -16.85
C ASP A 103 14.73 18.78 -15.66
N THR A 104 13.75 19.46 -15.06
CA THR A 104 13.10 19.02 -13.80
C THR A 104 12.07 17.87 -13.91
N ALA A 105 11.72 17.37 -15.10
CA ALA A 105 10.74 16.28 -15.24
C ALA A 105 11.31 14.93 -14.79
N GLY A 106 12.63 14.78 -14.84
CA GLY A 106 13.31 13.56 -14.49
C GLY A 106 14.19 13.77 -13.26
N PRO A 107 14.71 12.67 -12.71
CA PRO A 107 15.82 12.75 -11.78
C PRO A 107 17.04 13.34 -12.50
N PRO A 108 17.97 13.99 -11.78
CA PRO A 108 19.20 14.52 -12.36
C PRO A 108 19.96 13.45 -13.17
N MET A 109 20.67 13.87 -14.22
CA MET A 109 21.43 12.94 -15.06
C MET A 109 22.46 12.17 -14.22
N GLY A 110 22.41 10.84 -14.26
CA GLY A 110 23.29 9.96 -13.48
C GLY A 110 22.96 9.88 -11.98
N ALA A 111 21.79 10.36 -11.55
CA ALA A 111 21.34 10.23 -10.17
C ALA A 111 21.21 8.76 -9.75
N ASP A 112 21.74 8.45 -8.57
CA ASP A 112 21.57 7.14 -7.93
C ASP A 112 20.16 7.02 -7.36
N MET A 113 19.34 6.15 -7.94
CA MET A 113 17.96 5.89 -7.50
C MET A 113 17.88 5.18 -6.14
N GLY A 114 18.98 4.56 -5.69
CA GLY A 114 19.12 4.00 -4.35
C GLY A 114 19.43 5.04 -3.28
N LYS A 115 19.68 6.30 -3.67
CA LYS A 115 20.05 7.36 -2.74
C LYS A 115 18.89 7.75 -1.84
N LYS A 116 19.12 7.64 -0.53
CA LYS A 116 18.17 8.07 0.51
C LYS A 116 18.38 9.53 0.90
N ALA A 117 17.33 10.13 1.45
CA ALA A 117 17.41 11.44 2.07
C ALA A 117 18.36 11.41 3.28
N ASP A 118 18.85 12.59 3.67
CA ASP A 118 19.68 12.71 4.85
C ASP A 118 18.92 12.23 6.11
N PRO A 119 19.60 11.58 7.06
CA PRO A 119 18.97 11.10 8.28
C PRO A 119 18.25 12.21 9.03
N THR A 120 17.09 11.87 9.60
CA THR A 120 16.35 12.82 10.43
C THR A 120 17.24 13.27 11.61
N PRO A 121 17.43 14.59 11.85
CA PRO A 121 18.33 15.08 12.89
C PRO A 121 17.91 14.59 14.27
N LYS A 122 18.77 13.87 14.99
CA LYS A 122 18.45 13.29 16.31
C LYS A 122 18.34 14.39 17.38
N GLY A 123 17.14 14.53 17.96
CA GLY A 123 16.86 15.53 19.01
C GLY A 123 16.28 14.92 20.29
N ARG A 124 16.19 15.74 21.36
CA ARG A 124 15.67 15.33 22.69
C ARG A 124 14.25 14.75 22.69
N PHE A 125 13.45 15.05 21.67
CA PHE A 125 12.06 14.62 21.54
C PHE A 125 11.87 13.53 20.47
N GLN A 126 12.96 12.91 19.99
CA GLN A 126 12.87 11.82 19.04
C GLN A 126 13.04 10.48 19.73
N VAL A 127 12.19 9.53 19.33
CA VAL A 127 12.30 8.13 19.71
C VAL A 127 13.32 7.47 18.80
N PRO A 128 14.38 6.84 19.31
CA PRO A 128 15.28 6.03 18.49
C PRO A 128 14.50 4.93 17.78
N THR A 129 14.74 4.77 16.48
CA THR A 129 14.12 3.74 15.63
C THR A 129 15.16 2.70 15.18
N PRO A 130 15.83 1.97 16.10
CA PRO A 130 16.72 0.88 15.72
C PRO A 130 15.93 -0.26 15.08
N TYR A 131 16.65 -1.09 14.32
CA TYR A 131 16.08 -2.28 13.69
C TYR A 131 15.46 -3.20 14.75
N GLY A 132 14.19 -3.57 14.58
CA GLY A 132 13.45 -4.41 15.53
C GLY A 132 12.89 -3.68 16.75
N GLY A 133 13.02 -2.35 16.80
CA GLY A 133 12.57 -1.54 17.93
C GLY A 133 13.56 -1.54 19.11
N PRO A 134 13.22 -0.85 20.21
CA PRO A 134 14.09 -0.76 21.37
C PRO A 134 14.32 -2.14 22.01
N THR A 135 15.50 -2.34 22.60
CA THR A 135 15.78 -3.54 23.40
C THR A 135 14.77 -3.62 24.54
N LEU A 136 13.91 -4.63 24.52
CA LEU A 136 12.92 -4.83 25.57
C LEU A 136 13.64 -5.28 26.86
N PRO A 137 13.18 -4.86 28.05
CA PRO A 137 13.76 -5.28 29.33
C PRO A 137 13.61 -6.78 29.64
N ILE A 138 12.83 -7.50 28.84
CA ILE A 138 12.47 -8.90 29.02
C ILE A 138 12.72 -9.60 27.69
N GLU A 139 13.48 -10.70 27.71
CA GLU A 139 13.63 -11.57 26.55
C GLU A 139 12.29 -12.26 26.22
N PRO A 140 11.87 -12.27 24.93
CA PRO A 140 10.67 -12.98 24.54
C PRO A 140 10.80 -14.48 24.85
N PRO A 141 9.76 -15.12 25.38
CA PRO A 141 9.78 -16.56 25.67
C PRO A 141 10.05 -17.35 24.38
N HIS A 142 10.94 -18.33 24.49
CA HIS A 142 11.31 -19.25 23.41
C HIS A 142 10.13 -20.11 22.94
#